data_AF-A0A955QK59-F1
#
_entry.id   AF-A0A955QK59-F1
#
_cell.length_a   1.000
_cell.length_b   1.000
_cell.length_c   1.000
_cell.angle_alpha   90.00
_cell.angle_beta   90.00
_cell.angle_gamma   90.00
#
_symmetry.space_group_name_H-M   'P 1'
#
loop_
_entity.id
_entity.type
_entity.pdbx_description
1 polymer ?
#
loop_
_entity_poly.entity_id
_entity_poly.type
_entity_poly.pdbx_seq_one_letter_code
_entity_poly.pdbx_strand_id
1 'polypeptide(L)' 'VKTPETASSPTLVLKAIAMEGKGRSAVINRGIVHEGERIDGCEVLVIELQGVWLACHGTRHFLTFTERTVSNQS' A
#
# COMPACT_ATOMS: atom_id res chain seq x y z
N VAL A 1 5.50 33.55 -13.70
CA VAL A 1 6.17 32.32 -13.22
C VAL A 1 5.15 31.51 -12.46
N LYS A 2 4.67 30.39 -13.03
CA LYS A 2 3.75 29.47 -12.33
C LYS A 2 4.61 28.55 -11.46
N THR A 3 4.47 28.67 -10.14
CA THR A 3 5.02 27.73 -9.17
C THR A 3 4.45 26.33 -9.45
N PRO A 4 5.26 25.27 -9.49
CA PRO A 4 4.73 23.92 -9.54
C PRO A 4 4.04 23.65 -8.20
N GLU A 5 2.74 23.37 -8.23
CA GLU A 5 2.04 22.79 -7.10
C GLU A 5 2.75 21.48 -6.77
N THR A 6 3.42 21.44 -5.62
CA THR A 6 4.00 20.22 -5.05
C THR A 6 2.83 19.25 -4.82
N ALA A 7 2.51 18.45 -5.82
CA ALA A 7 1.53 17.39 -5.69
C ALA A 7 2.06 16.44 -4.61
N SER A 8 1.50 16.50 -3.42
CA SER A 8 1.86 15.57 -2.34
C SER A 8 1.58 14.17 -2.86
N SER A 9 2.60 13.33 -2.93
CA SER A 9 2.42 11.93 -3.30
C SER A 9 1.32 11.32 -2.43
N PRO A 10 0.30 10.69 -3.01
CA PRO A 10 -0.82 10.18 -2.25
C PRO A 10 -0.31 9.18 -1.21
N THR A 11 -0.75 9.33 0.04
CA THR A 11 -0.42 8.38 1.10
C THR A 11 -1.09 7.04 0.77
N LEU A 12 -0.30 5.98 0.69
CA LEU A 12 -0.81 4.63 0.47
C LEU A 12 -1.39 4.06 1.76
N VAL A 13 -2.59 3.49 1.68
CA VAL A 13 -3.28 2.84 2.81
C VAL A 13 -3.69 1.42 2.41
N LEU A 14 -3.19 0.42 3.13
CA LEU A 14 -3.61 -0.97 2.96
C LEU A 14 -4.95 -1.19 3.66
N LYS A 15 -5.93 -1.70 2.92
CA LYS A 15 -7.30 -1.92 3.40
C LYS A 15 -7.70 -3.38 3.51
N ALA A 16 -7.17 -4.24 2.65
CA ALA A 16 -7.45 -5.68 2.67
C ALA A 16 -6.34 -6.46 1.97
N ILE A 17 -6.21 -7.73 2.31
CA ILE A 17 -5.38 -8.71 1.63
C ILE A 17 -6.21 -9.97 1.43
N ALA A 18 -6.14 -10.53 0.23
CA ALA A 18 -6.74 -11.82 -0.10
C ALA A 18 -5.64 -12.79 -0.54
N MET A 19 -5.65 -13.98 0.06
CA MET A 19 -4.72 -15.08 -0.21
C MET A 19 -5.53 -16.26 -0.73
N GLU A 20 -5.43 -16.57 -2.02
CA GLU A 20 -6.20 -17.63 -2.68
C GLU A 20 -5.27 -18.64 -3.36
N GLY A 21 -4.98 -19.74 -2.67
CA GLY A 21 -4.08 -20.78 -3.19
C GLY A 21 -2.69 -20.22 -3.49
N LYS A 22 -2.36 -20.05 -4.78
CA LYS A 22 -1.11 -19.41 -5.24
C LYS A 22 -1.27 -17.93 -5.60
N GLY A 23 -2.50 -17.43 -5.72
CA GLY A 23 -2.82 -16.05 -6.04
C GLY A 23 -2.87 -15.17 -4.79
N ARG A 24 -2.34 -13.96 -4.91
CA ARG A 24 -2.31 -12.98 -3.83
C ARG A 24 -2.70 -11.62 -4.38
N SER A 25 -3.63 -10.95 -3.70
CA SER A 25 -4.05 -9.59 -4.05
C SER A 25 -4.20 -8.73 -2.80
N ALA A 26 -4.02 -7.42 -2.98
CA ALA A 26 -4.16 -6.45 -1.91
C ALA A 26 -5.06 -5.30 -2.37
N VAL A 27 -5.85 -4.75 -1.46
CA VAL A 27 -6.59 -3.52 -1.67
C VAL A 27 -5.79 -2.38 -1.06
N ILE A 28 -5.18 -1.55 -1.90
CA ILE A 28 -4.46 -0.34 -1.49
C ILE A 28 -5.24 0.87 -1.99
N ASN A 29 -5.54 1.81 -1.08
CA ASN A 29 -6.40 2.96 -1.34
C ASN A 29 -7.79 2.56 -1.89
N ARG A 30 -8.01 2.65 -3.19
CA ARG A 30 -9.26 2.22 -3.86
C ARG A 30 -9.02 1.17 -4.95
N GLY A 31 -7.78 0.72 -5.12
CA GLY A 31 -7.38 -0.23 -6.16
C GLY A 31 -7.09 -1.62 -5.61
N ILE A 32 -7.44 -2.64 -6.39
CA ILE A 32 -6.96 -4.01 -6.20
C ILE A 32 -5.65 -4.14 -6.96
N VAL A 33 -4.60 -4.64 -6.31
CA VAL A 33 -3.29 -4.83 -6.90
C VAL A 33 -2.75 -6.25 -6.69
N HIS A 34 -1.92 -6.70 -7.61
CA HIS A 34 -1.19 -7.96 -7.58
C HIS A 34 0.33 -7.74 -7.58
N GLU A 35 1.08 -8.79 -7.30
CA GLU A 35 2.55 -8.75 -7.37
C GLU A 35 3.02 -8.42 -8.80
N GLY A 36 3.99 -7.51 -8.89
CA GLY A 36 4.50 -6.95 -10.15
C GLY A 36 3.73 -5.74 -10.68
N GLU A 37 2.55 -5.42 -10.14
CA GLU A 37 1.78 -4.25 -10.56
C GLU A 37 2.31 -2.96 -9.92
N ARG A 38 1.92 -1.81 -10.49
CA ARG A 38 2.30 -0.48 -9.99
C ARG A 38 1.10 0.29 -9.47
N ILE A 39 1.27 0.98 -8.34
CA ILE A 39 0.30 1.89 -7.74
C ILE A 39 0.98 3.14 -7.21
N ASP A 40 0.48 4.32 -7.62
CA ASP A 40 0.98 5.64 -7.20
C ASP A 40 2.52 5.78 -7.26
N GLY A 41 3.14 5.22 -8.31
CA GLY A 41 4.59 5.25 -8.52
C GLY A 41 5.39 4.15 -7.82
N CYS A 42 4.76 3.36 -6.95
CA CYS A 42 5.35 2.22 -6.26
C CYS A 42 5.06 0.90 -7.00
N GLU A 43 6.01 -0.02 -7.02
CA GLU A 43 5.83 -1.39 -7.51
C GLU A 43 5.49 -2.34 -6.35
N VAL A 44 4.52 -3.22 -6.54
CA VAL A 44 4.12 -4.24 -5.58
C VAL A 44 5.07 -5.43 -5.70
N LEU A 45 5.93 -5.63 -4.71
CA LEU A 45 6.94 -6.68 -4.76
C LEU A 45 6.39 -8.01 -4.24
N VAL A 46 5.86 -8.00 -3.02
CA VAL A 46 5.38 -9.20 -2.32
C VAL A 46 4.15 -8.86 -1.51
N ILE A 47 3.13 -9.69 -1.61
CA ILE A 47 1.92 -9.63 -0.79
C ILE A 47 1.98 -10.76 0.24
N GLU A 48 1.85 -10.41 1.52
CA GLU A 48 1.88 -11.34 2.66
C GLU A 48 0.69 -11.04 3.58
N LEU A 49 0.30 -11.96 4.47
CA LEU A 49 -0.87 -11.74 5.35
C LEU A 49 -0.74 -10.49 6.23
N GLN A 50 0.48 -10.12 6.59
CA GLN A 50 0.80 -9.01 7.48
C GLN A 50 0.87 -7.66 6.75
N GLY A 51 1.05 -7.66 5.44
CA GLY A 51 1.29 -6.44 4.68
C GLY A 51 1.80 -6.65 3.27
N VAL A 52 2.20 -5.54 2.64
CA VAL A 52 2.68 -5.52 1.25
C VAL A 52 4.05 -4.85 1.19
N TRP A 53 5.03 -5.55 0.63
CA TRP A 53 6.30 -4.94 0.27
C TRP A 53 6.17 -4.16 -1.03
N LEU A 54 6.58 -2.89 -0.99
CA LEU A 54 6.54 -1.97 -2.11
C LEU A 54 7.94 -1.44 -2.43
N ALA A 55 8.23 -1.20 -3.71
CA ALA A 55 9.39 -0.41 -4.14
C ALA A 55 8.92 0.96 -4.65
N CYS A 56 9.20 2.02 -3.91
CA CYS A 56 8.89 3.40 -4.27
C CYS A 56 10.19 4.15 -4.53
N HIS A 57 10.39 4.68 -5.74
CA HIS A 57 11.61 5.43 -6.11
C HIS A 57 12.92 4.69 -5.76
N GLY A 58 12.97 3.36 -5.96
CA GLY A 58 14.14 2.53 -5.64
C GLY A 58 14.30 2.17 -4.17
N THR A 59 13.46 2.67 -3.27
CA THR A 59 13.46 2.32 -1.84
C THR A 59 12.37 1.29 -1.54
N ARG A 60 12.70 0.31 -0.70
CA ARG A 60 11.73 -0.71 -0.24
C ARG A 60 10.99 -0.24 1.01
N HIS A 61 9.67 -0.38 1.00
CA HIS A 61 8.76 -0.02 2.08
C HIS A 61 7.86 -1.20 2.41
N PHE A 62 7.56 -1.42 3.70
CA PHE A 62 6.57 -2.39 4.12
C PHE A 62 5.29 -1.66 4.53
N LEU A 63 4.23 -1.84 3.75
CA LEU A 63 2.93 -1.26 4.01
C LEU A 63 2.07 -2.23 4.81
N THR A 64 1.76 -1.86 6.05
CA THR A 64 0.90 -2.64 6.96
C THR A 64 -0.50 -2.03 7.06
N PHE A 65 -1.42 -2.80 7.64
CA PHE A 65 -2.72 -2.26 8.01
C PHE A 65 -2.55 -1.14 9.03
N THR A 66 -3.30 -0.05 8.86
CA THR A 66 -3.33 1.01 9.87
C THR A 66 -3.89 0.42 11.16
N GLU A 67 -3.07 0.36 12.21
CA GLU A 67 -3.53 0.01 13.54
C GLU A 67 -4.59 1.03 13.97
N ARG A 68 -5.86 0.61 14.08
CA ARG A 68 -6.81 1.40 14.85
C ARG A 68 -6.39 1.28 16.29
N THR A 69 -5.80 2.34 16.83
CA THR A 69 -5.64 2.49 18.28
C THR A 69 -7.04 2.50 18.89
N VAL A 70 -7.53 1.35 19.34
CA VAL A 70 -8.70 1.28 20.22
C VAL A 70 -8.24 1.82 21.56
N SER A 71 -8.32 3.13 21.72
CA SER A 71 -8.28 3.74 23.05
C SER A 71 -9.55 3.29 23.77
N ASN A 72 -9.49 2.15 24.46
CA ASN A 72 -10.48 1.81 25.48
C ASN A 72 -10.37 2.88 26.57
N GLN A 73 -11.25 3.86 26.53
CA GLN A 73 -11.61 4.61 27.73
C GLN A 73 -12.64 3.75 28.47
N SER A 74 -12.24 3.21 29.61
CA SER A 74 -13.11 2.60 30.62
C SER A 74 -12.56 3.00 31.98
#